data_AF-A0A2K5W977-F1
#
_entry.id   AF-A0A2K5W977-F1
#
_cell.length_a   1.000
_cell.length_b   1.000
_cell.length_c   1.000
_cell.angle_alpha   90.00
_cell.angle_beta   90.00
_cell.angle_gamma   90.00
#
_symmetry.space_group_name_H-M   'P 1'
#
loop_
_entity.id
_entity.type
_entity.pdbx_description
1 polymer ?
#
loop_
_entity_poly.entity_id
_entity_poly.type
_entity_poly.pdbx_seq_one_letter_code
_entity_poly.pdbx_strand_id
1 'polypeptide(L)'
;MTPVQRGTRRPWWPWDGEPRWLPRRFWQWHPGPGSWPWTGWGRGRGARGGKAEDKEESEIIDFFLGASLKDEVLKIMPVQKQTRAGQCTRFKAFVAIGDYNGHVGLGVKCSKEVATAIRGAIILAKLSIVPVRRGYWGNKIGKPHTVPCKVTGHCGSVLVPLIPAPRGTGIISVPVPKKLLMMAGIDDCYTSARGCTATLGNFAKATFDAISKTYSYLTPDLWKETVFTKSPYQEFLTTLSRPTPESPCSGPRPQLWLQRRVFIQEK
;
A
#
# COMPACT_ATOMS: atom_id res chain seq x y z
N MET A 1 -67.11 -58.73 -12.60
CA MET A 1 -67.39 -59.13 -13.99
C MET A 1 -66.42 -58.39 -14.91
N THR A 2 -65.38 -59.05 -15.41
CA THR A 2 -64.77 -58.70 -16.71
C THR A 2 -65.61 -59.37 -17.80
N PRO A 3 -65.86 -58.70 -18.94
CA PRO A 3 -65.12 -59.01 -20.17
C PRO A 3 -64.85 -57.75 -21.04
N VAL A 4 -63.72 -57.55 -21.74
CA VAL A 4 -63.10 -58.27 -22.89
C VAL A 4 -63.64 -57.83 -24.27
N GLN A 5 -62.76 -57.10 -25.00
CA GLN A 5 -62.47 -57.08 -26.45
C GLN A 5 -63.51 -56.54 -27.47
N ARG A 6 -63.17 -55.92 -28.62
CA ARG A 6 -62.00 -56.10 -29.52
C ARG A 6 -61.88 -54.95 -30.57
N GLY A 7 -60.65 -54.69 -31.03
CA GLY A 7 -60.30 -54.29 -32.42
C GLY A 7 -60.29 -52.77 -32.72
N THR A 8 -59.41 -52.17 -33.52
CA THR A 8 -58.29 -52.61 -34.38
C THR A 8 -57.53 -51.36 -34.82
N ARG A 9 -56.20 -51.31 -34.64
CA ARG A 9 -55.17 -50.96 -35.65
C ARG A 9 -53.81 -50.80 -34.96
N ARG A 10 -52.95 -51.75 -35.32
CA ARG A 10 -51.49 -51.83 -35.12
C ARG A 10 -50.82 -51.16 -36.38
N PRO A 11 -49.51 -51.22 -36.62
CA PRO A 11 -48.41 -50.36 -36.13
C PRO A 11 -47.42 -49.96 -37.27
N TRP A 12 -46.28 -49.31 -36.99
CA TRP A 12 -44.89 -49.62 -37.45
C TRP A 12 -43.94 -48.41 -37.50
N TRP A 13 -42.67 -48.71 -37.19
CA TRP A 13 -41.43 -47.93 -37.32
C TRP A 13 -40.85 -48.07 -38.78
N PRO A 14 -39.52 -47.93 -39.06
CA PRO A 14 -38.70 -46.71 -39.29
C PRO A 14 -37.78 -46.81 -40.56
N TRP A 15 -36.74 -45.95 -40.67
CA TRP A 15 -35.56 -45.97 -41.60
C TRP A 15 -35.85 -45.50 -43.05
N ASP A 16 -34.99 -44.88 -43.87
CA ASP A 16 -33.53 -44.63 -43.91
C ASP A 16 -33.19 -43.64 -45.06
N GLY A 17 -31.99 -43.05 -45.09
CA GLY A 17 -31.41 -42.56 -46.36
C GLY A 17 -30.43 -41.38 -46.34
N GLU A 18 -29.16 -41.64 -46.00
CA GLU A 18 -27.98 -40.83 -46.36
C GLU A 18 -27.76 -40.83 -47.91
N PRO A 19 -26.99 -39.90 -48.52
CA PRO A 19 -25.55 -40.19 -48.72
C PRO A 19 -24.57 -38.99 -48.76
N ARG A 20 -23.50 -39.10 -47.97
CA ARG A 20 -22.06 -39.16 -48.32
C ARG A 20 -21.56 -38.48 -49.62
N TRP A 21 -20.57 -37.57 -49.51
CA TRP A 21 -19.17 -37.72 -49.96
C TRP A 21 -18.25 -36.57 -49.45
N LEU A 22 -17.00 -36.92 -49.19
CA LEU A 22 -15.85 -36.23 -48.55
C LEU A 22 -14.90 -35.61 -49.63
N PRO A 23 -13.82 -34.80 -49.33
CA PRO A 23 -12.75 -35.04 -48.33
C PRO A 23 -12.21 -33.81 -47.56
N ARG A 24 -11.88 -33.90 -46.27
CA ARG A 24 -10.60 -34.36 -45.66
C ARG A 24 -9.30 -33.84 -46.33
N ARG A 25 -8.79 -32.71 -45.84
CA ARG A 25 -7.35 -32.42 -45.60
C ARG A 25 -7.26 -31.46 -44.40
N PHE A 26 -6.80 -31.93 -43.25
CA PHE A 26 -5.38 -31.93 -42.87
C PHE A 26 -4.90 -30.52 -42.51
N TRP A 27 -5.15 -30.08 -41.27
CA TRP A 27 -4.23 -29.20 -40.55
C TRP A 27 -4.10 -29.71 -39.12
N GLN A 28 -3.07 -30.54 -38.99
CA GLN A 28 -2.48 -31.01 -37.77
C GLN A 28 -1.68 -29.84 -37.20
N TRP A 29 -2.17 -29.22 -36.13
CA TRP A 29 -1.35 -28.31 -35.33
C TRP A 29 -0.47 -29.17 -34.42
N HIS A 30 0.78 -29.38 -34.83
CA HIS A 30 1.84 -29.87 -33.96
C HIS A 30 2.37 -28.69 -33.13
N PRO A 31 2.27 -28.70 -31.78
CA PRO A 31 3.26 -28.02 -30.98
C PRO A 31 4.55 -28.84 -31.08
N GLY A 32 5.56 -28.29 -31.76
CA GLY A 32 6.89 -28.88 -31.82
C GLY A 32 7.52 -29.02 -30.43
N PRO A 33 8.49 -29.95 -30.26
CA PRO A 33 9.20 -30.15 -29.01
C PRO A 33 10.23 -29.03 -28.82
N GLY A 34 9.74 -27.87 -28.36
CA GLY A 34 10.57 -26.81 -27.81
C GLY A 34 10.81 -27.09 -26.33
N SER A 35 11.93 -27.75 -26.05
CA SER A 35 12.51 -27.90 -24.72
C SER A 35 12.79 -26.52 -24.12
N TRP A 36 11.79 -25.95 -23.44
CA TRP A 36 12.02 -24.88 -22.48
C TRP A 36 12.44 -25.54 -21.17
N PRO A 37 13.70 -25.39 -20.72
CA PRO A 37 14.14 -25.97 -19.47
C PRO A 37 13.36 -25.30 -18.36
N TRP A 38 12.50 -26.10 -17.72
CA TRP A 38 12.04 -25.91 -16.36
C TRP A 38 13.28 -25.89 -15.46
N THR A 39 13.94 -24.75 -15.43
CA THR A 39 15.06 -24.47 -14.53
C THR A 39 14.50 -23.75 -13.32
N GLY A 40 14.77 -24.34 -12.17
CA GLY A 40 14.21 -23.98 -10.90
C GLY A 40 14.40 -22.50 -10.56
N TRP A 41 13.30 -21.87 -10.21
CA TRP A 41 13.31 -20.84 -9.19
C TRP A 41 13.46 -21.57 -7.85
N GLY A 42 14.67 -21.93 -7.42
CA GLY A 42 15.81 -21.02 -7.32
C GLY A 42 15.62 -20.21 -6.05
N ARG A 43 16.16 -20.77 -4.96
CA ARG A 43 16.27 -20.15 -3.64
C ARG A 43 16.73 -18.69 -3.78
N GLY A 44 16.12 -17.82 -2.98
CA GLY A 44 16.82 -16.70 -2.35
C GLY A 44 17.30 -15.58 -3.29
N ARG A 45 16.48 -14.53 -3.39
CA ARG A 45 17.02 -13.18 -3.21
C ARG A 45 16.26 -12.51 -2.08
N GLY A 46 16.91 -12.45 -0.93
CA GLY A 46 16.49 -11.58 0.15
C GLY A 46 16.48 -10.16 -0.37
N ALA A 47 15.33 -9.50 -0.28
CA ALA A 47 15.23 -8.05 -0.25
C ALA A 47 16.07 -7.55 0.95
N ARG A 48 17.37 -7.42 0.74
CA ARG A 48 18.35 -6.89 1.70
C ARG A 48 18.92 -5.53 1.26
N GLY A 49 18.49 -5.01 0.10
CA GLY A 49 18.89 -3.71 -0.43
C GLY A 49 18.10 -2.52 0.14
N GLY A 50 16.77 -2.59 0.20
CA GLY A 50 15.96 -1.41 0.54
C GLY A 50 15.74 -1.13 2.04
N LYS A 51 16.62 -1.56 2.95
CA LYS A 51 16.42 -1.30 4.41
C LYS A 51 17.20 -0.09 4.95
N ALA A 52 18.26 0.31 4.26
CA ALA A 52 19.10 1.43 4.67
C ALA A 52 18.53 2.76 4.14
N GLU A 53 18.19 2.80 2.85
CA GLU A 53 17.60 3.97 2.19
C GLU A 53 16.28 4.43 2.86
N ASP A 54 15.36 3.50 3.13
CA ASP A 54 14.09 3.79 3.83
C ASP A 54 14.28 4.47 5.22
N LYS A 55 15.41 4.24 5.89
CA LYS A 55 15.68 4.84 7.21
C LYS A 55 16.17 6.28 7.08
N GLU A 56 17.12 6.51 6.18
CA GLU A 56 17.75 7.83 5.98
C GLU A 56 16.74 8.87 5.51
N GLU A 57 15.77 8.48 4.68
CA GLU A 57 14.71 9.39 4.22
C GLU A 57 13.66 9.70 5.30
N SER A 58 13.44 8.80 6.26
CA SER A 58 12.45 9.01 7.32
C SER A 58 12.87 10.09 8.32
N GLU A 59 14.17 10.35 8.44
CA GLU A 59 14.73 11.40 9.31
C GLU A 59 14.41 12.81 8.80
N ILE A 60 14.24 12.98 7.48
CA ILE A 60 13.80 14.24 6.88
C ILE A 60 12.45 14.67 7.47
N ILE A 61 11.53 13.72 7.59
CA ILE A 61 10.19 13.94 8.11
C ILE A 61 10.23 14.22 9.60
N ASP A 62 11.12 13.56 10.33
CA ASP A 62 11.34 13.83 11.74
C ASP A 62 11.90 15.24 11.98
N PHE A 63 12.77 15.72 11.10
CA PHE A 63 13.30 17.08 11.16
C PHE A 63 12.22 18.14 10.93
N PHE A 64 11.34 17.98 9.93
CA PHE A 64 10.32 18.97 9.59
C PHE A 64 9.05 18.89 10.46
N LEU A 65 8.60 17.69 10.80
CA LEU A 65 7.29 17.45 11.42
C LEU A 65 7.37 16.62 12.71
N GLY A 66 8.52 16.02 13.04
CA GLY A 66 8.64 14.99 14.09
C GLY A 66 8.16 15.43 15.48
N ALA A 67 8.26 16.72 15.83
CA ALA A 67 7.84 17.23 17.13
C ALA A 67 6.32 17.14 17.37
N SER A 68 5.51 17.21 16.31
CA SER A 68 4.04 17.21 16.38
C SER A 68 3.42 15.90 15.91
N LEU A 69 4.17 15.03 15.22
CA LEU A 69 3.68 13.74 14.76
C LEU A 69 3.46 12.77 15.93
N LYS A 70 2.25 12.22 16.00
CA LYS A 70 1.92 11.10 16.89
C LYS A 70 1.66 9.84 16.06
N ASP A 71 2.12 8.70 16.56
CA ASP A 71 1.83 7.39 15.97
C ASP A 71 0.72 6.67 16.74
N GLU A 72 -0.14 5.97 16.00
CA GLU A 72 -1.17 5.12 16.56
C GLU A 72 -1.20 3.76 15.87
N VAL A 73 -1.12 2.69 16.67
CA VAL A 73 -1.24 1.32 16.16
C VAL A 73 -2.72 0.98 15.96
N LEU A 74 -3.11 0.72 14.71
CA LEU A 74 -4.50 0.42 14.36
C LEU A 74 -4.88 -1.03 14.65
N LYS A 75 -4.05 -1.98 14.19
CA LYS A 75 -4.27 -3.42 14.40
C LYS A 75 -2.97 -4.20 14.26
N ILE A 76 -2.82 -5.21 15.10
CA ILE A 76 -1.79 -6.23 14.98
C ILE A 76 -2.51 -7.55 14.69
N MET A 77 -2.05 -8.29 13.68
CA MET A 77 -2.61 -9.61 13.36
C MET A 77 -1.50 -10.60 13.01
N PRO A 78 -1.58 -11.86 13.46
CA PRO A 78 -0.69 -12.91 12.99
C PRO A 78 -1.06 -13.31 11.55
N VAL A 79 -0.06 -13.53 10.73
CA VAL A 79 -0.16 -14.08 9.37
C VAL A 79 0.73 -15.31 9.27
N GLN A 80 0.23 -16.38 8.65
CA GLN A 80 0.90 -17.68 8.66
C GLN A 80 1.22 -18.15 7.24
N LYS A 81 2.34 -18.86 7.09
CA LYS A 81 2.73 -19.55 5.85
C LYS A 81 3.12 -20.99 6.20
N GLN A 82 2.54 -21.96 5.49
CA GLN A 82 2.95 -23.36 5.61
C GLN A 82 4.33 -23.57 5.00
N THR A 83 5.20 -24.28 5.72
CA THR A 83 6.52 -24.71 5.24
C THR A 83 6.66 -26.22 5.42
N ARG A 84 7.71 -26.81 4.82
CA ARG A 84 8.00 -28.25 5.00
C ARG A 84 8.25 -28.63 6.45
N ALA A 85 8.75 -27.69 7.26
CA ALA A 85 9.04 -27.89 8.68
C ALA A 85 7.88 -27.44 9.61
N GLY A 86 6.69 -27.15 9.06
CA GLY A 86 5.52 -26.73 9.83
C GLY A 86 5.02 -25.32 9.52
N GLN A 87 4.14 -24.80 10.38
CA GLN A 87 3.55 -23.46 10.26
C GLN A 87 4.55 -22.37 10.67
N CYS A 88 4.86 -21.46 9.76
CA CYS A 88 5.67 -20.28 10.04
C CYS A 88 4.78 -19.05 10.22
N THR A 89 4.74 -18.50 11.44
CA THR A 89 3.92 -17.33 11.78
C THR A 89 4.77 -16.05 11.79
N ARG A 90 4.14 -14.93 11.41
CA ARG A 90 4.69 -13.58 11.48
C ARG A 90 3.62 -12.61 11.93
N PHE A 91 3.99 -11.45 12.44
CA PHE A 91 3.05 -10.42 12.85
C PHE A 91 3.00 -9.30 11.82
N LYS A 92 1.78 -8.92 11.42
CA LYS A 92 1.49 -7.77 10.57
C LYS A 92 0.95 -6.64 11.44
N ALA A 93 1.62 -5.50 11.42
CA ALA A 93 1.20 -4.28 12.10
C ALA A 93 0.71 -3.25 11.09
N PHE A 94 -0.39 -2.59 11.43
CA PHE A 94 -0.91 -1.40 10.75
C PHE A 94 -0.75 -0.21 11.69
N VAL A 95 -0.05 0.82 11.24
CA VAL A 95 0.24 2.02 12.02
C VAL A 95 -0.17 3.24 11.21
N ALA A 96 -0.84 4.18 11.86
CA ALA A 96 -1.11 5.51 11.34
C ALA A 96 -0.19 6.51 12.03
N ILE A 97 0.21 7.57 11.33
CA ILE A 97 0.96 8.71 11.88
C ILE A 97 0.26 9.99 11.44
N GLY A 98 0.22 11.01 12.29
CA GLY A 98 -0.37 12.30 11.94
C GLY A 98 -0.17 13.36 13.00
N ASP A 99 -0.36 14.62 12.60
CA ASP A 99 -0.11 15.81 13.40
C ASP A 99 -1.39 16.51 13.87
N TYR A 100 -2.57 15.92 13.60
CA TYR A 100 -3.89 16.53 13.83
C TYR A 100 -4.09 17.87 13.11
N ASN A 101 -3.21 18.21 12.15
CA ASN A 101 -3.19 19.51 11.50
C ASN A 101 -3.03 19.42 9.98
N GLY A 102 -3.43 18.30 9.38
CA GLY A 102 -3.47 18.15 7.93
C GLY A 102 -2.33 17.31 7.36
N HIS A 103 -1.59 16.56 8.17
CA HIS A 103 -0.63 15.56 7.68
C HIS A 103 -0.99 14.19 8.26
N VAL A 104 -1.06 13.19 7.38
CA VAL A 104 -1.33 11.81 7.79
C VAL A 104 -0.52 10.82 6.96
N GLY A 105 -0.02 9.77 7.60
CA GLY A 105 0.72 8.67 6.99
C GLY A 105 0.14 7.33 7.42
N LEU A 106 0.23 6.32 6.54
CA LEU A 106 -0.22 4.95 6.81
C LEU A 106 0.88 3.95 6.46
N GLY A 107 1.27 3.14 7.44
CA GLY A 107 2.32 2.15 7.32
C GLY A 107 1.82 0.76 7.61
N VAL A 108 2.28 -0.21 6.81
CA VAL A 108 1.96 -1.63 6.99
C VAL A 108 3.24 -2.44 6.87
N LYS A 109 3.62 -3.13 7.95
CA LYS A 109 4.81 -3.99 7.96
C LYS A 109 4.51 -5.35 8.55
N CYS A 110 5.16 -6.38 8.00
CA CYS A 110 5.18 -7.72 8.58
C CYS A 110 6.59 -8.05 9.08
N SER A 111 6.72 -8.59 10.29
CA SER A 111 8.01 -9.05 10.84
C SER A 111 7.84 -10.28 11.75
N LYS A 112 8.95 -10.91 12.17
CA LYS A 112 8.91 -12.06 13.08
C LYS A 112 8.51 -11.65 14.50
N GLU A 113 9.00 -10.49 14.94
CA GLU A 113 8.69 -9.94 16.26
C GLU A 113 7.73 -8.75 16.14
N VAL A 114 6.81 -8.63 17.09
CA VAL A 114 5.80 -7.56 17.10
C VAL A 114 6.44 -6.17 17.18
N ALA A 115 7.41 -5.98 18.09
CA ALA A 115 8.08 -4.69 18.26
C ALA A 115 8.77 -4.22 16.97
N THR A 116 9.44 -5.13 16.25
CA THR A 116 10.09 -4.81 14.97
C THR A 116 9.07 -4.51 13.87
N ALA A 117 7.90 -5.17 13.88
CA ALA A 117 6.83 -4.88 12.94
C ALA A 117 6.26 -3.47 13.16
N ILE A 118 6.05 -3.08 14.41
CA ILE A 118 5.55 -1.74 14.77
C ILE A 118 6.57 -0.67 14.37
N ARG A 119 7.83 -0.80 14.80
CA ARG A 119 8.89 0.16 14.45
C ARG A 119 9.07 0.30 12.94
N GLY A 120 9.05 -0.82 12.22
CA GLY A 120 9.13 -0.81 10.75
C GLY A 120 7.89 -0.23 10.08
N ALA A 121 6.71 -0.37 10.67
CA ALA A 121 5.48 0.25 10.17
C ALA A 121 5.45 1.77 10.44
N ILE A 122 6.01 2.23 11.56
CA ILE A 122 6.19 3.66 11.86
C ILE A 122 7.05 4.32 10.78
N ILE A 123 8.22 3.75 10.47
CA ILE A 123 9.12 4.29 9.42
C ILE A 123 8.38 4.36 8.07
N LEU A 124 7.69 3.28 7.67
CA LEU A 124 6.91 3.29 6.43
C LEU A 124 5.75 4.30 6.44
N ALA A 125 5.13 4.54 7.59
CA ALA A 125 4.07 5.53 7.72
C ALA A 125 4.61 6.96 7.61
N LYS A 126 5.84 7.22 8.10
CA LYS A 126 6.51 8.50 7.90
C LYS A 126 6.75 8.73 6.42
N LEU A 127 7.40 7.79 5.72
CA LEU A 127 7.69 7.92 4.29
C LEU A 127 6.44 8.12 3.42
N SER A 128 5.28 7.64 3.87
CA SER A 128 4.00 7.78 3.17
C SER A 128 3.14 8.95 3.65
N ILE A 129 3.69 9.96 4.33
CA ILE A 129 2.90 11.12 4.74
C ILE A 129 2.32 11.84 3.51
N VAL A 130 1.02 12.10 3.59
CA VAL A 130 0.25 12.78 2.57
C VAL A 130 -0.38 14.03 3.18
N PRO A 131 -0.39 15.17 2.46
CA PRO A 131 -1.08 16.35 2.92
C PRO A 131 -2.59 16.15 2.81
N VAL A 132 -3.34 16.69 3.76
CA VAL A 132 -4.81 16.63 3.83
C VAL A 132 -5.40 18.02 3.69
N ARG A 133 -6.21 18.21 2.65
CA ARG A 133 -6.86 19.50 2.41
C ARG A 133 -8.13 19.57 3.21
N ARG A 134 -8.16 20.50 4.17
CA ARG A 134 -9.34 20.80 4.98
C ARG A 134 -10.10 21.99 4.39
N GLY A 135 -11.40 22.03 4.62
CA GLY A 135 -12.33 22.99 4.07
C GLY A 135 -13.52 23.26 4.99
N TYR A 136 -14.54 23.87 4.41
CA TYR A 136 -15.76 24.29 5.10
C TYR A 136 -16.96 23.64 4.41
N TRP A 137 -18.01 23.33 5.17
CA TRP A 137 -19.27 22.84 4.61
C TRP A 137 -20.10 23.94 3.94
N GLY A 138 -19.99 25.17 4.44
CA GLY A 138 -20.71 26.35 3.95
C GLY A 138 -19.90 27.61 4.22
N ASN A 139 -20.36 28.44 5.17
CA ASN A 139 -19.69 29.70 5.50
C ASN A 139 -18.27 29.48 6.03
N LYS A 140 -17.31 30.25 5.49
CA LYS A 140 -15.89 30.21 5.84
C LYS A 140 -15.59 30.99 7.12
N ILE A 141 -16.13 30.53 8.25
CA ILE A 141 -16.00 31.21 9.55
C ILE A 141 -14.99 30.45 10.41
N GLY A 142 -13.92 31.05 10.92
CA GLY A 142 -12.97 30.35 11.80
C GLY A 142 -12.06 29.36 11.07
N LYS A 143 -11.69 28.24 11.71
CA LYS A 143 -10.77 27.24 11.11
C LYS A 143 -11.51 26.24 10.21
N PRO A 144 -10.85 25.69 9.16
CA PRO A 144 -11.43 24.61 8.36
C PRO A 144 -11.68 23.37 9.23
N HIS A 145 -12.91 22.86 9.22
CA HIS A 145 -13.36 21.77 10.10
C HIS A 145 -13.69 20.46 9.37
N THR A 146 -13.93 20.52 8.06
CA THR A 146 -14.38 19.35 7.26
C THR A 146 -13.58 19.21 5.97
N VAL A 147 -13.98 18.30 5.08
CA VAL A 147 -13.38 18.11 3.75
C VAL A 147 -13.94 19.16 2.77
N PRO A 148 -13.18 19.73 1.83
CA PRO A 148 -13.69 20.74 0.90
C PRO A 148 -14.79 20.22 -0.04
N CYS A 149 -14.70 18.97 -0.48
CA CYS A 149 -15.61 18.36 -1.43
C CYS A 149 -15.87 16.89 -1.06
N LYS A 150 -16.90 16.30 -1.65
CA LYS A 150 -17.14 14.85 -1.52
C LYS A 150 -16.06 14.10 -2.29
N VAL A 151 -15.24 13.33 -1.58
CA VAL A 151 -14.14 12.55 -2.17
C VAL A 151 -14.35 11.07 -1.90
N THR A 152 -13.96 10.23 -2.85
CA THR A 152 -14.10 8.78 -2.73
C THR A 152 -12.76 8.08 -2.88
N GLY A 153 -12.43 7.27 -1.87
CA GLY A 153 -11.25 6.43 -1.89
C GLY A 153 -11.60 4.97 -2.11
N HIS A 154 -10.68 4.24 -2.73
CA HIS A 154 -10.91 2.84 -3.12
C HIS A 154 -9.68 1.96 -2.87
N CYS A 155 -9.90 0.76 -2.36
CA CYS A 155 -8.87 -0.26 -2.26
C CYS A 155 -9.48 -1.66 -2.29
N GLY A 156 -9.11 -2.48 -3.29
CA GLY A 156 -9.64 -3.83 -3.45
C GLY A 156 -11.14 -3.80 -3.77
N SER A 157 -11.99 -4.33 -2.89
CA SER A 157 -13.44 -4.23 -3.02
C SER A 157 -14.06 -3.11 -2.17
N VAL A 158 -13.25 -2.40 -1.38
CA VAL A 158 -13.74 -1.42 -0.39
C VAL A 158 -13.75 -0.03 -0.99
N LEU A 159 -14.85 0.70 -0.79
CA LEU A 159 -15.03 2.08 -1.25
C LEU A 159 -15.50 2.94 -0.08
N VAL A 160 -14.78 4.04 0.18
CA VAL A 160 -15.05 4.96 1.29
C VAL A 160 -15.25 6.38 0.75
N PRO A 161 -16.50 6.84 0.59
CA PRO A 161 -16.79 8.26 0.42
C PRO A 161 -16.63 9.04 1.74
N LEU A 162 -15.92 10.16 1.67
CA LEU A 162 -15.92 11.21 2.66
C LEU A 162 -16.87 12.32 2.20
N ILE A 163 -17.81 12.69 3.07
CA ILE A 163 -18.81 13.69 2.79
C ILE A 163 -18.63 14.85 3.79
N PRO A 164 -18.56 16.11 3.31
CA PRO A 164 -18.46 17.27 4.18
C PRO A 164 -19.65 17.39 5.13
N ALA A 165 -19.41 17.79 6.38
CA ALA A 165 -20.42 17.82 7.44
C ALA A 165 -20.52 19.20 8.13
N PRO A 166 -21.69 19.56 8.69
CA PRO A 166 -21.84 20.76 9.50
C PRO A 166 -21.03 20.66 10.79
N ARG A 167 -20.80 21.81 11.43
CA ARG A 167 -20.01 21.88 12.67
C ARG A 167 -20.67 21.16 13.83
N GLY A 168 -19.85 20.47 14.61
CA GLY A 168 -20.30 19.75 15.81
C GLY A 168 -20.90 18.38 15.49
N THR A 169 -20.81 17.92 14.23
CA THR A 169 -21.20 16.57 13.83
C THR A 169 -20.21 15.54 14.37
N GLY A 170 -18.94 15.92 14.46
CA GLY A 170 -17.82 15.03 14.69
C GLY A 170 -17.58 14.08 13.52
N ILE A 171 -16.65 13.14 13.75
CA ILE A 171 -16.34 12.09 12.77
C ILE A 171 -17.31 10.92 12.96
N ILE A 172 -18.28 10.81 12.04
CA ILE A 172 -19.22 9.69 12.00
C ILE A 172 -18.63 8.60 11.13
N SER A 173 -17.89 7.69 11.78
CA SER A 173 -17.23 6.57 11.11
C SER A 173 -16.98 5.39 12.05
N VAL A 174 -16.63 4.27 11.45
CA VAL A 174 -16.16 3.04 12.11
C VAL A 174 -14.81 3.33 12.82
N PRO A 175 -14.41 2.63 13.90
CA PRO A 175 -13.25 3.01 14.70
C PRO A 175 -11.92 3.20 13.95
N VAL A 176 -11.65 2.39 12.92
CA VAL A 176 -10.40 2.44 12.14
C VAL A 176 -10.27 3.73 11.32
N PRO A 177 -11.20 4.03 10.37
CA PRO A 177 -11.17 5.29 9.63
C PRO A 177 -11.39 6.50 10.55
N LYS A 178 -12.12 6.36 11.67
CA LYS A 178 -12.29 7.44 12.64
C LYS A 178 -10.95 7.92 13.20
N LYS A 179 -10.07 6.99 13.59
CA LYS A 179 -8.71 7.29 14.05
C LYS A 179 -7.88 7.98 12.96
N LEU A 180 -7.91 7.44 11.74
CA LEU A 180 -7.20 8.04 10.60
C LEU A 180 -7.66 9.47 10.29
N LEU A 181 -8.97 9.73 10.25
CA LEU A 181 -9.54 11.05 9.99
C LEU A 181 -9.23 12.05 11.11
N MET A 182 -9.20 11.57 12.36
CA MET A 182 -8.83 12.39 13.51
C MET A 182 -7.35 12.81 13.44
N MET A 183 -6.45 11.87 13.12
CA MET A 183 -5.03 12.14 12.96
C MET A 183 -4.73 13.05 11.76
N ALA A 184 -5.56 12.98 10.72
CA ALA A 184 -5.55 13.92 9.59
C ALA A 184 -6.01 15.34 9.96
N GLY A 185 -6.57 15.55 11.15
CA GLY A 185 -7.06 16.86 11.61
C GLY A 185 -8.42 17.26 11.04
N ILE A 186 -9.23 16.29 10.61
CA ILE A 186 -10.63 16.51 10.18
C ILE A 186 -11.52 16.38 11.41
N ASP A 187 -12.26 17.44 11.73
CA ASP A 187 -13.12 17.47 12.92
C ASP A 187 -14.50 16.86 12.63
N ASP A 188 -15.12 17.27 11.52
CA ASP A 188 -16.46 16.85 11.12
C ASP A 188 -16.45 16.16 9.76
N CYS A 189 -16.95 14.94 9.68
CA CYS A 189 -17.12 14.24 8.40
C CYS A 189 -18.15 13.13 8.50
N TYR A 190 -19.04 13.07 7.51
CA TYR A 190 -19.86 11.89 7.28
C TYR A 190 -19.08 10.91 6.43
N THR A 191 -19.08 9.65 6.85
CA THR A 191 -18.50 8.57 6.04
C THR A 191 -19.57 7.54 5.71
N SER A 192 -19.45 6.98 4.52
CA SER A 192 -20.12 5.71 4.20
C SER A 192 -19.04 4.72 3.77
N ALA A 193 -19.34 3.43 3.82
CA ALA A 193 -18.43 2.39 3.38
C ALA A 193 -19.21 1.34 2.62
N ARG A 194 -18.71 0.95 1.45
CA ARG A 194 -19.26 -0.13 0.61
C ARG A 194 -18.21 -1.20 0.38
N GLY A 195 -18.64 -2.45 0.18
CA GLY A 195 -17.77 -3.60 -0.03
C GLY A 195 -17.38 -4.32 1.27
N CYS A 196 -16.28 -5.10 1.23
CA CYS A 196 -15.87 -5.95 2.35
C CYS A 196 -15.06 -5.17 3.42
N THR A 197 -15.77 -4.41 4.25
CA THR A 197 -15.19 -3.58 5.33
C THR A 197 -14.54 -4.38 6.46
N ALA A 198 -14.81 -5.68 6.56
CA ALA A 198 -14.14 -6.58 7.51
C ALA A 198 -12.62 -6.66 7.29
N THR A 199 -12.16 -6.44 6.06
CA THR A 199 -10.73 -6.40 5.72
C THR A 199 -10.11 -5.06 6.10
N LEU A 200 -9.66 -4.93 7.36
CA LEU A 200 -9.12 -3.69 7.92
C LEU A 200 -8.04 -3.03 7.05
N GLY A 201 -7.14 -3.82 6.47
CA GLY A 201 -6.04 -3.29 5.66
C GLY A 201 -6.52 -2.58 4.38
N ASN A 202 -7.56 -3.10 3.73
CA ASN A 202 -8.13 -2.45 2.55
C ASN A 202 -8.96 -1.24 2.96
N PHE A 203 -9.70 -1.35 4.05
CA PHE A 203 -10.51 -0.27 4.55
C PHE A 203 -9.68 0.96 4.95
N ALA A 204 -8.62 0.76 5.73
CA ALA A 204 -7.69 1.84 6.11
C ALA A 204 -7.02 2.47 4.88
N LYS A 205 -6.60 1.67 3.90
CA LYS A 205 -6.01 2.16 2.65
C LYS A 205 -7.02 2.94 1.80
N ALA A 206 -8.27 2.49 1.72
CA ALA A 206 -9.33 3.20 1.00
C ALA A 206 -9.62 4.56 1.65
N THR A 207 -9.64 4.63 2.98
CA THR A 207 -9.77 5.92 3.69
C THR A 207 -8.57 6.83 3.44
N PHE A 208 -7.35 6.28 3.51
CA PHE A 208 -6.12 7.02 3.22
C PHE A 208 -6.09 7.58 1.79
N ASP A 209 -6.53 6.78 0.81
CA ASP A 209 -6.69 7.20 -0.59
C ASP A 209 -7.76 8.31 -0.73
N ALA A 210 -8.87 8.21 -0.01
CA ALA A 210 -9.91 9.25 -0.01
C ALA A 210 -9.35 10.59 0.51
N ILE A 211 -8.56 10.54 1.58
CA ILE A 211 -7.91 11.72 2.19
C ILE A 211 -6.89 12.33 1.21
N SER A 212 -6.07 11.51 0.55
CA SER A 212 -5.09 11.98 -0.44
C SER A 212 -5.74 12.76 -1.58
N LYS A 213 -6.87 12.25 -2.08
CA LYS A 213 -7.65 12.86 -3.17
C LYS A 213 -8.25 14.24 -2.83
N THR A 214 -8.23 14.66 -1.56
CA THR A 214 -8.70 16.00 -1.17
C THR A 214 -7.87 17.11 -1.81
N TYR A 215 -6.56 16.89 -2.00
CA TYR A 215 -5.69 17.81 -2.73
C TYR A 215 -5.82 17.68 -4.24
N SER A 216 -6.14 16.48 -4.75
CA SER A 216 -6.35 16.26 -6.18
C SER A 216 -7.59 16.97 -6.72
N TYR A 217 -8.55 17.32 -5.85
CA TYR A 217 -9.77 17.99 -6.28
C TYR A 217 -9.53 19.48 -6.55
N LEU A 218 -9.68 19.88 -7.81
CA LEU A 218 -9.55 21.27 -8.25
C LEU A 218 -10.83 22.05 -7.96
N THR A 219 -10.84 22.77 -6.84
CA THR A 219 -11.93 23.66 -6.45
C THR A 219 -11.79 25.04 -7.13
N PRO A 220 -12.88 25.83 -7.26
CA PRO A 220 -12.85 27.15 -7.91
C PRO A 220 -11.84 28.15 -7.33
N ASP A 221 -11.51 28.05 -6.05
CA ASP A 221 -10.49 28.88 -5.41
C ASP A 221 -9.06 28.61 -5.92
N LEU A 222 -8.82 27.49 -6.58
CA LEU A 222 -7.54 27.11 -7.18
C LEU A 222 -7.47 27.37 -8.70
N TRP A 223 -8.47 28.01 -9.31
CA TRP A 223 -8.50 28.24 -10.77
C TRP A 223 -7.55 29.34 -11.25
N LYS A 224 -7.03 30.17 -10.34
CA LYS A 224 -6.06 31.20 -10.69
C LYS A 224 -4.74 30.54 -11.06
N GLU A 225 -4.09 31.05 -12.11
CA GLU A 225 -2.78 30.58 -12.53
C GLU A 225 -1.77 30.72 -11.39
N THR A 226 -1.02 29.65 -11.14
CA THR A 226 0.04 29.63 -10.14
C THR A 226 1.35 30.02 -10.80
N VAL A 227 2.05 31.01 -10.25
CA VAL A 227 3.39 31.37 -10.71
C VAL A 227 4.36 30.34 -10.13
N PHE A 228 4.94 29.51 -10.99
CA PHE A 228 5.93 28.53 -10.57
C PHE A 228 7.23 29.23 -10.17
N THR A 229 7.58 29.16 -8.89
CA THR A 229 8.91 29.54 -8.40
C THR A 229 9.91 28.43 -8.69
N LYS A 230 11.21 28.74 -8.65
CA LYS A 230 12.26 27.72 -8.76
C LYS A 230 12.10 26.71 -7.61
N SER A 231 12.39 25.44 -7.88
CA SER A 231 12.32 24.43 -6.83
C SER A 231 13.44 24.67 -5.80
N PRO A 232 13.21 24.39 -4.51
CA PRO A 232 14.26 24.52 -3.49
C PRO A 232 15.51 23.71 -3.85
N TYR A 233 15.34 22.56 -4.49
CA TYR A 233 16.45 21.76 -5.00
C TYR A 233 17.33 22.53 -5.99
N GLN A 234 16.72 23.32 -6.90
CA GLN A 234 17.44 24.12 -7.87
C GLN A 234 18.16 25.31 -7.22
N GLU A 235 17.56 25.92 -6.19
CA GLU A 235 18.17 27.02 -5.45
C GLU A 235 19.35 26.56 -4.58
N PHE A 236 19.20 25.41 -3.91
CA PHE A 236 20.21 24.86 -3.00
C PHE A 236 21.14 23.83 -3.66
N LEU A 237 21.13 23.71 -5.00
CA LEU A 237 21.93 22.73 -5.75
C LEU A 237 23.42 22.78 -5.37
N THR A 238 23.97 23.99 -5.18
CA THR A 238 25.37 24.21 -4.81
C THR A 238 25.71 23.82 -3.37
N THR A 239 24.70 23.71 -2.50
CA THR A 239 24.85 23.26 -1.11
C THR A 239 24.70 21.75 -1.03
N LEU A 240 23.73 21.19 -1.76
CA LEU A 240 23.46 19.75 -1.80
C LEU A 240 24.50 18.95 -2.59
N SER A 241 25.18 19.57 -3.57
CA SER A 241 26.25 18.92 -4.34
C SER A 241 27.60 18.87 -3.64
N ARG A 242 27.74 19.52 -2.48
CA ARG A 242 28.98 19.45 -1.70
C ARG A 242 29.13 18.05 -1.15
N PRO A 243 30.29 17.39 -1.36
CA PRO A 243 30.57 16.15 -0.68
C PRO A 243 30.51 16.41 0.83
N THR A 244 29.83 15.53 1.57
CA THR A 244 29.87 15.57 3.03
C THR A 244 31.32 15.51 3.47
N PRO A 245 31.78 16.37 4.41
CA PRO A 245 33.14 16.29 4.90
C PRO A 245 33.32 14.88 5.45
N GLU A 246 34.31 14.15 4.93
CA GLU A 246 34.66 12.83 5.42
C GLU A 246 34.78 12.92 6.94
N SER A 247 34.00 12.11 7.65
CA SER A 247 34.21 11.89 9.08
C SER A 247 35.71 11.64 9.30
N PRO A 248 36.38 12.24 10.30
CA PRO A 248 37.85 12.22 10.44
C PRO A 248 38.48 10.83 10.70
N CYS A 249 37.76 9.73 10.47
CA CYS A 249 38.19 8.36 10.71
C CYS A 249 38.66 7.59 9.46
N SER A 250 38.85 8.23 8.31
CA SER A 250 39.46 7.63 7.10
C SER A 250 40.84 8.20 6.77
N GLY A 251 41.68 8.47 7.77
CA GLY A 251 43.11 8.63 7.53
C GLY A 251 43.73 7.29 7.06
N PRO A 252 44.70 7.29 6.12
CA PRO A 252 45.42 6.07 5.78
C PRO A 252 46.06 5.52 7.05
N ARG A 253 45.75 4.25 7.36
CA ARG A 253 46.30 3.52 8.50
C ARG A 253 47.84 3.69 8.45
N PRO A 254 48.50 4.30 9.44
CA PRO A 254 49.94 4.48 9.38
C PRO A 254 50.59 3.10 9.27
N GLN A 255 51.44 2.92 8.24
CA GLN A 255 52.28 1.75 8.07
C GLN A 255 53.39 1.73 9.14
N LEU A 256 53.01 1.57 10.41
CA LEU A 256 53.94 1.51 11.55
C LEU A 256 54.00 0.11 12.17
N TRP A 257 53.36 -0.89 11.55
CA TRP A 257 53.36 -2.27 12.01
C TRP A 257 54.28 -3.22 11.25
N LEU A 258 55.07 -2.72 10.28
CA LEU A 258 56.00 -3.56 9.51
C LEU A 258 57.49 -3.38 9.84
N GLN A 259 57.84 -2.78 10.98
CA GLN A 259 59.25 -2.60 11.37
C GLN A 259 59.58 -3.02 12.81
N ARG A 260 58.69 -3.77 13.48
CA ARG A 260 58.92 -4.34 14.81
C ARG A 260 58.94 -5.88 14.86
N ARG A 261 59.31 -6.52 13.74
CA ARG A 261 59.45 -8.00 13.66
C ARG A 261 60.84 -8.49 13.23
N VAL A 262 61.86 -7.65 13.27
CA VAL A 262 63.26 -8.01 12.94
C VAL A 262 64.25 -7.76 14.09
N PHE A 263 63.79 -7.42 15.30
CA PHE A 263 64.69 -7.08 16.42
C PHE A 263 64.32 -7.81 17.74
N ILE A 264 64.12 -9.13 17.68
CA ILE A 264 64.21 -10.02 18.86
C ILE A 264 64.84 -11.35 18.39
N GLN A 265 66.10 -11.29 17.99
CA GLN A 265 67.07 -12.39 18.01
C GLN A 265 68.46 -11.75 17.95
N GLU A 266 68.95 -11.32 19.11
CA GLU A 266 70.37 -11.23 19.50
C GLU A 266 70.47 -10.37 20.76
N LYS A 267 70.37 -11.03 21.91
CA LYS A 267 71.13 -10.86 23.15
C LYS A 267 70.43 -11.58 24.30
#